data_AF-A0A3C0TND9-F1
#
_entry.id   AF-A0A3C0TND9-F1
#
_cell.length_a   1.000
_cell.length_b   1.000
_cell.length_c   1.000
_cell.angle_alpha   90.00
_cell.angle_beta   90.00
_cell.angle_gamma   90.00
#
_symmetry.space_group_name_H-M   'P 1'
#
loop_
_entity.id
_entity.type
_entity.pdbx_description
1 polymer ?
#
loop_
_entity_poly.entity_id
_entity_poly.type
_entity_poly.pdbx_seq_one_letter_code
_entity_poly.pdbx_strand_id
1 'polypeptide(L)'
;MAPYGGRLVDLVVPQERKAPILEKAKRLDSVQISYRSLRDLALLAVGAFSPLDRFMREEDYRSVLQEMRLAEGTLFPIPLTLPVEDVKNFEAGADIVLRAPTNEIVAIMHLEEIYSWDLAEEAMAVFGTTDSRHPHVAEMHTWGKHYLSGPIDMINLPSHHDFPELTRTPAEVRDTLKTRGCSSVVAFQPRHPMHRAHEELTKQTMEEVNGSLLINPVVGKTSHTAIDHYTRVRCYKTLVENHYDRNRTMLNLLPLAVRMAGPRSGIWHGIINRNYGANYFIVGRDRIGPAGKDSHGKFFYETASVQKMFREHEEEIGVRMVPFTEMVYVSKKDTYAMPEIARNGRDDYITCSGSPVIEDSLFNGSKLPEWFTRPEVAHILQEANPPKSRQGFCVWLTGLPSSGKSTIADILAPMLMAKGKKVTVLDGEVVRTHLSKGLSFSKEDRITNIIRIG
;
A
#
# COMPACT_ATOMS: atom_id res chain seq x y z
N MET A 1 -17.30 -12.27 -15.20
CA MET A 1 -17.46 -12.74 -13.81
C MET A 1 -18.25 -11.72 -13.01
N ALA A 2 -19.23 -12.15 -12.22
CA ALA A 2 -19.99 -11.25 -11.35
C ALA A 2 -19.12 -10.70 -10.20
N PRO A 3 -19.38 -9.47 -9.71
CA PRO A 3 -18.78 -8.96 -8.48
C PRO A 3 -18.97 -9.90 -7.29
N TYR A 4 -18.14 -9.74 -6.26
CA TYR A 4 -18.29 -10.48 -5.03
C TYR A 4 -19.59 -10.04 -4.33
N GLY A 5 -20.40 -11.01 -3.88
CA GLY A 5 -21.77 -10.76 -3.44
C GLY A 5 -22.79 -10.45 -4.56
N GLY A 6 -22.41 -10.62 -5.83
CA GLY A 6 -23.32 -10.59 -6.97
C GLY A 6 -23.48 -9.22 -7.67
N ARG A 7 -23.25 -8.10 -6.96
CA ARG A 7 -23.30 -6.75 -7.51
C ARG A 7 -22.19 -5.86 -6.96
N LEU A 8 -21.78 -4.86 -7.73
CA LEU A 8 -20.94 -3.78 -7.20
C LEU A 8 -21.81 -2.87 -6.34
N VAL A 9 -21.30 -2.57 -5.17
CA VAL A 9 -21.77 -1.47 -4.33
C VAL A 9 -21.34 -0.16 -5.00
N ASP A 10 -22.25 0.79 -5.08
CA ASP A 10 -21.97 2.15 -5.52
C ASP A 10 -22.66 3.11 -4.54
N LEU A 11 -21.86 3.80 -3.77
CA LEU A 11 -22.30 4.78 -2.76
C LEU A 11 -22.09 6.21 -3.27
N VAL A 12 -21.61 6.39 -4.50
CA VAL A 12 -21.33 7.72 -5.06
C VAL A 12 -22.64 8.40 -5.42
N VAL A 13 -22.84 9.58 -4.84
CA VAL A 13 -23.99 10.42 -5.13
C VAL A 13 -23.95 10.85 -6.59
N PRO A 14 -25.02 10.63 -7.38
CA PRO A 14 -25.12 11.11 -8.75
C PRO A 14 -24.93 12.62 -8.85
N GLN A 15 -24.29 13.10 -9.93
CA GLN A 15 -23.91 14.50 -10.07
C GLN A 15 -25.08 15.49 -9.86
N GLU A 16 -26.27 15.17 -10.35
CA GLU A 16 -27.47 16.02 -10.19
C GLU A 16 -27.91 16.19 -8.73
N ARG A 17 -27.57 15.23 -7.86
CA ARG A 17 -27.95 15.23 -6.43
C ARG A 17 -26.88 15.80 -5.51
N LYS A 18 -25.68 16.10 -6.02
CA LYS A 18 -24.57 16.58 -5.16
C LYS A 18 -24.81 17.95 -4.57
N ALA A 19 -25.27 18.93 -5.36
CA ALA A 19 -25.49 20.30 -4.90
C ALA A 19 -26.43 20.40 -3.67
N PRO A 20 -27.65 19.82 -3.68
CA PRO A 20 -28.54 19.89 -2.52
C PRO A 20 -27.98 19.14 -1.30
N ILE A 21 -27.30 18.01 -1.49
CA ILE A 21 -26.68 17.25 -0.41
C ILE A 21 -25.51 18.05 0.20
N LEU A 22 -24.73 18.76 -0.60
CA LEU A 22 -23.65 19.62 -0.12
C LEU A 22 -24.16 20.81 0.69
N GLU A 23 -25.29 21.42 0.30
CA GLU A 23 -25.94 22.47 1.10
C GLU A 23 -26.45 21.96 2.45
N LYS A 24 -27.00 20.74 2.48
CA LYS A 24 -27.37 20.06 3.73
C LYS A 24 -26.14 19.81 4.61
N ALA A 25 -25.06 19.28 4.03
CA ALA A 25 -23.81 18.97 4.73
C ALA A 25 -23.20 20.16 5.48
N LYS A 26 -23.34 21.38 4.95
CA LYS A 26 -22.81 22.60 5.61
C LYS A 26 -23.39 22.88 7.00
N ARG A 27 -24.55 22.29 7.34
CA ARG A 27 -25.29 22.55 8.59
C ARG A 27 -25.23 21.40 9.59
N LEU A 28 -24.62 20.28 9.21
CA LEU A 28 -24.51 19.08 10.04
C LEU A 28 -23.22 19.11 10.85
N ASP A 29 -23.23 18.41 11.98
CA ASP A 29 -22.01 18.11 12.70
C ASP A 29 -21.08 17.26 11.84
N SER A 30 -19.77 17.41 12.06
CA SER A 30 -18.77 16.81 11.18
C SER A 30 -17.60 16.23 11.95
N VAL A 31 -17.03 15.16 11.41
CA VAL A 31 -15.80 14.54 11.91
C VAL A 31 -14.75 14.50 10.82
N GLN A 32 -13.53 14.87 11.18
CA GLN A 32 -12.37 14.73 10.30
C GLN A 32 -11.84 13.31 10.40
N ILE A 33 -11.78 12.59 9.27
CA ILE A 33 -11.33 11.21 9.22
C ILE A 33 -9.85 11.13 8.81
N SER A 34 -9.17 10.05 9.17
CA SER A 34 -7.76 9.84 8.82
C SER A 34 -7.54 9.64 7.31
N TYR A 35 -6.31 9.79 6.83
CA TYR A 35 -5.96 9.44 5.44
C TYR A 35 -6.21 7.96 5.12
N ARG A 36 -6.12 7.05 6.09
CA ARG A 36 -6.46 5.62 5.92
C ARG A 36 -7.95 5.45 5.73
N SER A 37 -8.74 5.99 6.67
CA SER A 37 -10.20 5.91 6.63
C SER A 37 -10.75 6.54 5.35
N LEU A 38 -10.14 7.61 4.85
CA LEU A 38 -10.51 8.23 3.58
C LEU A 38 -10.27 7.30 2.38
N ARG A 39 -9.16 6.56 2.36
CA ARG A 39 -8.86 5.57 1.31
C ARG A 39 -9.84 4.40 1.37
N ASP A 40 -10.15 3.94 2.57
CA ASP A 40 -11.12 2.88 2.79
C ASP A 40 -12.52 3.29 2.35
N LEU A 41 -12.95 4.50 2.74
CA LEU A 41 -14.21 5.11 2.31
C LEU A 41 -14.30 5.21 0.78
N ALA A 42 -13.24 5.68 0.13
CA ALA A 42 -13.22 5.81 -1.33
C ALA A 42 -13.37 4.46 -2.03
N LEU A 43 -12.66 3.42 -1.58
CA LEU A 43 -12.73 2.08 -2.14
C LEU A 43 -14.06 1.37 -1.82
N LEU A 44 -14.61 1.59 -0.63
CA LEU A 44 -15.94 1.14 -0.25
C LEU A 44 -16.99 1.74 -1.19
N ALA A 45 -16.94 3.07 -1.39
CA ALA A 45 -17.93 3.80 -2.16
C ALA A 45 -17.98 3.41 -3.64
N VAL A 46 -16.86 2.98 -4.24
CA VAL A 46 -16.81 2.54 -5.64
C VAL A 46 -16.94 1.02 -5.80
N GLY A 47 -17.23 0.30 -4.72
CA GLY A 47 -17.50 -1.15 -4.76
C GLY A 47 -16.28 -2.04 -4.79
N ALA A 48 -15.08 -1.53 -4.48
CA ALA A 48 -13.89 -2.38 -4.40
C ALA A 48 -14.00 -3.39 -3.23
N PHE A 49 -14.79 -3.06 -2.20
CA PHE A 49 -15.06 -3.90 -1.04
C PHE A 49 -16.44 -4.57 -1.04
N SER A 50 -17.13 -4.63 -2.18
CA SER A 50 -18.40 -5.36 -2.28
C SER A 50 -18.28 -6.79 -1.74
N PRO A 51 -19.30 -7.31 -1.01
CA PRO A 51 -20.64 -6.74 -0.86
C PRO A 51 -20.80 -5.62 0.18
N LEU A 52 -19.75 -5.27 0.91
CA LEU A 52 -19.86 -4.31 2.01
C LEU A 52 -20.31 -2.93 1.49
N ASP A 53 -21.33 -2.35 2.13
CA ASP A 53 -21.99 -1.10 1.73
C ASP A 53 -21.86 0.03 2.77
N ARG A 54 -21.16 -0.23 3.87
CA ARG A 54 -20.93 0.68 5.00
C ARG A 54 -19.64 0.32 5.71
N PHE A 55 -19.14 1.20 6.57
CA PHE A 55 -18.22 0.75 7.61
C PHE A 55 -18.97 -0.22 8.53
N MET A 56 -18.34 -1.34 8.90
CA MET A 56 -19.02 -2.46 9.55
C MET A 56 -19.78 -2.04 10.80
N ARG A 57 -20.97 -2.59 10.98
CA ARG A 57 -21.71 -2.57 12.25
C ARG A 57 -20.99 -3.42 13.28
N GLU A 58 -21.36 -3.29 14.56
CA GLU A 58 -20.72 -4.09 15.60
C GLU A 58 -20.88 -5.60 15.33
N GLU A 59 -22.06 -6.04 14.87
CA GLU A 59 -22.33 -7.45 14.56
C GLU A 59 -21.39 -8.01 13.48
N ASP A 60 -21.28 -7.33 12.33
CA ASP A 60 -20.37 -7.70 11.25
C ASP A 60 -18.92 -7.66 11.70
N TYR A 61 -18.53 -6.61 12.43
CA TYR A 61 -17.18 -6.45 12.96
C TYR A 61 -16.80 -7.64 13.86
N ARG A 62 -17.65 -7.99 14.84
CA ARG A 62 -17.42 -9.12 15.75
C ARG A 62 -17.34 -10.45 14.99
N SER A 63 -18.24 -10.67 14.04
CA SER A 63 -18.24 -11.87 13.19
C SER A 63 -16.96 -11.98 12.36
N VAL A 64 -16.45 -10.87 11.80
CA VAL A 64 -15.21 -10.85 11.01
C VAL A 64 -13.97 -11.14 11.86
N LEU A 65 -13.94 -10.67 13.12
CA LEU A 65 -12.85 -11.00 14.04
C LEU A 65 -12.81 -12.51 14.31
N GLN A 66 -13.96 -13.11 14.62
CA GLN A 66 -14.08 -14.51 15.05
C GLN A 66 -13.99 -15.50 13.88
N GLU A 67 -14.77 -15.27 12.84
CA GLU A 67 -15.06 -16.25 11.78
C GLU A 67 -14.56 -15.84 10.39
N MET A 68 -13.97 -14.64 10.24
CA MET A 68 -13.65 -14.04 8.94
C MET A 68 -14.87 -13.91 8.03
N ARG A 69 -16.06 -13.72 8.60
CA ARG A 69 -17.31 -13.63 7.87
C ARG A 69 -18.10 -12.42 8.33
N LEU A 70 -18.86 -11.82 7.41
CA LEU A 70 -19.93 -10.90 7.78
C LEU A 70 -21.01 -11.66 8.56
N ALA A 71 -21.91 -10.96 9.25
CA ALA A 71 -22.93 -11.57 10.10
C ALA A 71 -23.85 -12.52 9.30
N GLU A 72 -24.13 -12.20 8.04
CA GLU A 72 -24.93 -13.04 7.15
C GLU A 72 -24.17 -14.25 6.56
N GLY A 73 -22.89 -14.40 6.90
CA GLY A 73 -22.06 -15.56 6.58
C GLY A 73 -21.12 -15.38 5.39
N THR A 74 -21.18 -14.27 4.66
CA THR A 74 -20.28 -14.01 3.53
C THR A 74 -18.83 -13.90 4.01
N LEU A 75 -17.90 -14.65 3.41
CA LEU A 75 -16.46 -14.53 3.72
C LEU A 75 -15.96 -13.10 3.48
N PHE A 76 -15.43 -12.48 4.53
CA PHE A 76 -14.78 -11.18 4.50
C PHE A 76 -13.70 -11.11 5.61
N PRO A 77 -12.41 -11.15 5.27
CA PRO A 77 -11.36 -11.50 6.24
C PRO A 77 -10.81 -10.34 7.08
N ILE A 78 -11.08 -9.08 6.70
CA ILE A 78 -10.46 -7.88 7.30
C ILE A 78 -11.58 -6.94 7.78
N PRO A 79 -11.56 -6.46 9.04
CA PRO A 79 -12.54 -5.48 9.48
C PRO A 79 -12.36 -4.15 8.73
N LEU A 80 -13.47 -3.58 8.27
CA LEU A 80 -13.50 -2.26 7.64
C LEU A 80 -14.31 -1.31 8.52
N THR A 81 -13.62 -0.60 9.41
CA THR A 81 -14.20 0.22 10.47
C THR A 81 -13.80 1.70 10.33
N LEU A 82 -14.53 2.59 11.00
CA LEU A 82 -14.25 4.02 11.02
C LEU A 82 -13.91 4.50 12.44
N PRO A 83 -12.61 4.48 12.85
CA PRO A 83 -12.20 4.97 14.16
C PRO A 83 -12.30 6.49 14.27
N VAL A 84 -12.92 6.96 15.35
CA VAL A 84 -13.06 8.37 15.73
C VAL A 84 -12.84 8.55 17.23
N GLU A 85 -12.20 9.66 17.62
CA GLU A 85 -11.88 9.92 19.04
C GLU A 85 -13.04 10.62 19.74
N ASP A 86 -13.54 11.72 19.17
CA ASP A 86 -14.64 12.50 19.76
C ASP A 86 -15.97 12.18 19.08
N VAL A 87 -16.92 11.71 19.90
CA VAL A 87 -18.28 11.35 19.49
C VAL A 87 -19.35 12.11 20.30
N LYS A 88 -18.97 13.10 21.11
CA LYS A 88 -19.88 13.73 22.10
C LYS A 88 -21.11 14.39 21.47
N ASN A 89 -21.00 14.83 20.22
CA ASN A 89 -22.07 15.51 19.49
C ASN A 89 -22.81 14.56 18.53
N PHE A 90 -22.53 13.26 18.57
CA PHE A 90 -23.11 12.29 17.65
C PHE A 90 -24.10 11.39 18.38
N GLU A 91 -25.27 11.22 17.79
CA GLU A 91 -26.30 10.31 18.25
C GLU A 91 -26.71 9.38 17.10
N ALA A 92 -26.97 8.11 17.41
CA ALA A 92 -27.51 7.18 16.44
C ALA A 92 -28.84 7.72 15.86
N GLY A 93 -28.98 7.63 14.54
CA GLY A 93 -30.07 8.22 13.76
C GLY A 93 -29.77 9.62 13.20
N ALA A 94 -28.66 10.26 13.59
CA ALA A 94 -28.25 11.55 13.05
C ALA A 94 -27.49 11.41 11.71
N ASP A 95 -27.52 12.47 10.90
CA ASP A 95 -26.65 12.59 9.74
C ASP A 95 -25.38 13.35 10.14
N ILE A 96 -24.22 12.77 9.87
CA ILE A 96 -22.93 13.40 10.14
C ILE A 96 -22.12 13.56 8.86
N VAL A 97 -21.31 14.60 8.81
CA VAL A 97 -20.41 14.85 7.68
C VAL A 97 -19.05 14.24 7.95
N LEU A 98 -18.59 13.41 7.01
CA LEU A 98 -17.22 12.94 6.98
C LEU A 98 -16.38 13.96 6.20
N ARG A 99 -15.30 14.45 6.83
CA ARG A 99 -14.35 15.38 6.22
C ARG A 99 -13.00 14.72 6.01
N ALA A 100 -12.39 14.98 4.86
CA ALA A 100 -11.01 14.60 4.61
C ALA A 100 -10.04 15.25 5.63
N PRO A 101 -8.80 14.74 5.76
CA PRO A 101 -7.74 15.42 6.52
C PRO A 101 -7.46 16.86 6.09
N THR A 102 -7.83 17.25 4.86
CA THR A 102 -7.75 18.63 4.35
C THR A 102 -8.99 19.48 4.67
N ASN A 103 -9.93 18.95 5.46
CA ASN A 103 -11.20 19.55 5.89
C ASN A 103 -12.29 19.65 4.80
N GLU A 104 -12.03 19.10 3.61
CA GLU A 104 -13.01 18.99 2.52
C GLU A 104 -14.14 18.03 2.90
N ILE A 105 -15.39 18.36 2.51
CA ILE A 105 -16.55 17.48 2.68
C ILE A 105 -16.44 16.33 1.68
N VAL A 106 -16.38 15.08 2.18
CA VAL A 106 -16.26 13.90 1.31
C VAL A 106 -17.54 13.07 1.26
N ALA A 107 -18.24 12.91 2.38
CA ALA A 107 -19.48 12.14 2.45
C ALA A 107 -20.40 12.61 3.57
N ILE A 108 -21.68 12.21 3.50
CA ILE A 108 -22.57 12.16 4.65
C ILE A 108 -22.69 10.69 5.07
N MET A 109 -22.59 10.42 6.37
CA MET A 109 -22.95 9.14 6.96
C MET A 109 -24.28 9.30 7.70
N HIS A 110 -25.24 8.44 7.37
CA HIS A 110 -26.47 8.26 8.11
C HIS A 110 -26.14 7.38 9.32
N LEU A 111 -25.76 7.97 10.44
CA LEU A 111 -25.18 7.26 11.57
C LEU A 111 -26.20 6.29 12.17
N GLU A 112 -25.87 5.01 12.23
CA GLU A 112 -26.72 3.97 12.83
C GLU A 112 -26.14 3.50 14.17
N GLU A 113 -24.82 3.34 14.26
CA GLU A 113 -24.16 2.79 15.45
C GLU A 113 -22.89 3.56 15.81
N ILE A 114 -22.68 3.68 17.12
CA ILE A 114 -21.44 4.12 17.75
C ILE A 114 -21.08 3.05 18.77
N TYR A 115 -19.94 2.39 18.60
CA TYR A 115 -19.54 1.31 19.51
C TYR A 115 -18.04 1.37 19.80
N SER A 116 -17.65 0.85 20.97
CA SER A 116 -16.26 0.78 21.40
C SER A 116 -15.58 -0.48 20.85
N TRP A 117 -14.26 -0.42 20.70
CA TRP A 117 -13.46 -1.55 20.27
C TRP A 117 -12.23 -1.73 21.16
N ASP A 118 -11.66 -2.93 21.16
CA ASP A 118 -10.44 -3.25 21.89
C ASP A 118 -9.29 -3.52 20.92
N LEU A 119 -8.19 -2.80 21.12
CA LEU A 119 -7.01 -2.91 20.27
C LEU A 119 -6.37 -4.29 20.34
N ALA A 120 -6.25 -4.87 21.54
CA ALA A 120 -5.57 -6.14 21.71
C ALA A 120 -6.39 -7.29 21.10
N GLU A 121 -7.71 -7.26 21.27
CA GLU A 121 -8.67 -8.19 20.67
C GLU A 121 -8.57 -8.14 19.14
N GLU A 122 -8.75 -6.97 18.52
CA GLU A 122 -8.69 -6.83 17.07
C GLU A 122 -7.30 -7.20 16.54
N ALA A 123 -6.24 -6.72 17.19
CA ALA A 123 -4.89 -6.94 16.72
C ALA A 123 -4.51 -8.44 16.76
N MET A 124 -4.89 -9.14 17.82
CA MET A 124 -4.66 -10.58 17.93
C MET A 124 -5.52 -11.35 16.92
N ALA A 125 -6.79 -11.03 16.77
CA ALA A 125 -7.70 -11.72 15.84
C ALA A 125 -7.27 -11.57 14.37
N VAL A 126 -6.86 -10.35 13.97
CA VAL A 126 -6.57 -10.03 12.57
C VAL A 126 -5.10 -10.27 12.20
N PHE A 127 -4.16 -9.88 13.07
CA PHE A 127 -2.72 -9.95 12.77
C PHE A 127 -2.01 -11.12 13.44
N GLY A 128 -2.64 -11.77 14.43
CA GLY A 128 -2.02 -12.82 15.24
C GLY A 128 -0.99 -12.29 16.24
N THR A 129 -0.98 -10.98 16.51
CA THR A 129 0.00 -10.33 17.38
C THR A 129 -0.50 -8.98 17.90
N THR A 130 -0.05 -8.59 19.08
CA THR A 130 -0.18 -7.23 19.63
C THR A 130 1.12 -6.44 19.57
N ASP A 131 2.15 -6.96 18.89
CA ASP A 131 3.45 -6.33 18.78
C ASP A 131 3.42 -5.13 17.83
N SER A 132 3.78 -3.95 18.35
CA SER A 132 3.85 -2.69 17.59
C SER A 132 4.97 -2.63 16.55
N ARG A 133 5.84 -3.64 16.45
CA ARG A 133 6.70 -3.83 15.26
C ARG A 133 5.88 -4.21 14.02
N HIS A 134 4.66 -4.73 14.20
CA HIS A 134 3.69 -4.84 13.12
C HIS A 134 3.17 -3.43 12.78
N PRO A 135 3.41 -2.88 11.58
CA PRO A 135 3.12 -1.47 11.29
C PRO A 135 1.66 -1.09 11.48
N HIS A 136 0.73 -2.01 11.20
CA HIS A 136 -0.70 -1.75 11.41
C HIS A 136 -1.06 -1.69 12.90
N VAL A 137 -0.47 -2.55 13.73
CA VAL A 137 -0.70 -2.56 15.18
C VAL A 137 -0.13 -1.29 15.81
N ALA A 138 1.04 -0.84 15.34
CA ALA A 138 1.62 0.44 15.73
C ALA A 138 0.66 1.61 15.46
N GLU A 139 0.01 1.60 14.29
CA GLU A 139 -0.93 2.65 13.89
C GLU A 139 -2.24 2.59 14.67
N MET A 140 -2.72 1.40 15.03
CA MET A 140 -3.94 1.23 15.85
C MET A 140 -3.86 1.95 17.19
N HIS A 141 -2.66 2.09 17.78
CA HIS A 141 -2.49 2.86 19.03
C HIS A 141 -2.80 4.35 18.88
N THR A 142 -2.86 4.89 17.66
CA THR A 142 -3.21 6.30 17.40
C THR A 142 -4.67 6.47 16.99
N TRP A 143 -5.46 5.41 16.98
CA TRP A 143 -6.85 5.45 16.54
C TRP A 143 -7.77 5.96 17.63
N GLY A 144 -8.91 6.49 17.19
CA GLY A 144 -9.98 6.87 18.08
C GLY A 144 -10.65 5.68 18.75
N LYS A 145 -11.20 5.89 19.95
CA LYS A 145 -11.77 4.81 20.78
C LYS A 145 -13.13 4.26 20.34
N HIS A 146 -13.79 4.92 19.38
CA HIS A 146 -15.12 4.54 18.93
C HIS A 146 -15.10 4.25 17.43
N TYR A 147 -15.90 3.26 17.00
CA TYR A 147 -16.24 3.03 15.62
C TYR A 147 -17.61 3.60 15.30
N LEU A 148 -17.71 4.24 14.14
CA LEU A 148 -18.97 4.71 13.56
C LEU A 148 -19.40 3.79 12.41
N SER A 149 -20.68 3.46 12.36
CA SER A 149 -21.27 2.71 11.27
C SER A 149 -22.58 3.33 10.81
N GLY A 150 -22.86 3.21 9.51
CA GLY A 150 -24.10 3.64 8.89
C GLY A 150 -23.99 3.74 7.37
N PRO A 151 -25.12 3.82 6.65
CA PRO A 151 -25.14 4.08 5.21
C PRO A 151 -24.41 5.38 4.86
N ILE A 152 -23.83 5.43 3.67
CA ILE A 152 -22.96 6.53 3.24
C ILE A 152 -23.44 7.09 1.91
N ASP A 153 -23.60 8.40 1.86
CA ASP A 153 -23.74 9.18 0.64
C ASP A 153 -22.38 9.80 0.30
N MET A 154 -21.64 9.19 -0.62
CA MET A 154 -20.31 9.66 -1.03
C MET A 154 -20.42 10.82 -2.03
N ILE A 155 -20.09 12.03 -1.58
CA ILE A 155 -20.24 13.27 -2.36
C ILE A 155 -19.01 13.50 -3.26
N ASN A 156 -17.81 13.44 -2.67
CA ASN A 156 -16.56 13.76 -3.36
C ASN A 156 -15.54 12.66 -3.14
N LEU A 157 -15.19 11.94 -4.21
CA LEU A 157 -14.04 11.03 -4.22
C LEU A 157 -12.75 11.81 -4.01
N PRO A 158 -11.77 11.27 -3.27
CA PRO A 158 -10.46 11.90 -3.13
C PRO A 158 -9.84 12.17 -4.50
N SER A 159 -9.31 13.38 -4.69
CA SER A 159 -8.58 13.72 -5.91
C SER A 159 -7.20 13.06 -5.90
N HIS A 160 -6.87 12.37 -6.99
CA HIS A 160 -5.54 11.83 -7.24
C HIS A 160 -4.88 12.67 -8.33
N HIS A 161 -3.91 13.50 -7.96
CA HIS A 161 -3.16 14.32 -8.92
C HIS A 161 -1.97 13.55 -9.52
N ASP A 162 -1.54 12.48 -8.86
CA ASP A 162 -0.50 11.58 -9.32
C ASP A 162 -1.10 10.43 -10.15
N PHE A 163 -0.81 10.44 -11.45
CA PHE A 163 -1.24 9.41 -12.40
C PHE A 163 -2.77 9.19 -12.45
N PRO A 164 -3.58 10.26 -12.63
CA PRO A 164 -5.04 10.14 -12.69
C PRO A 164 -5.50 9.17 -13.79
N GLU A 165 -4.76 9.07 -14.89
CA GLU A 165 -5.07 8.18 -16.01
C GLU A 165 -4.93 6.69 -15.67
N LEU A 166 -4.28 6.35 -14.56
CA LEU A 166 -4.06 4.98 -14.11
C LEU A 166 -4.92 4.60 -12.91
N THR A 167 -5.67 5.52 -12.30
CA THR A 167 -6.49 5.24 -11.12
C THR A 167 -7.96 5.12 -11.51
N ARG A 168 -8.41 3.90 -11.80
CA ARG A 168 -9.79 3.61 -12.23
C ARG A 168 -10.58 2.87 -11.16
N THR A 169 -11.89 3.09 -11.16
CA THR A 169 -12.86 2.37 -10.33
C THR A 169 -13.09 0.94 -10.82
N PRO A 170 -13.62 0.03 -9.98
CA PRO A 170 -14.03 -1.30 -10.40
C PRO A 170 -14.96 -1.31 -11.62
N ALA A 171 -15.90 -0.38 -11.70
CA ALA A 171 -16.82 -0.26 -12.84
C ALA A 171 -16.07 0.07 -14.14
N GLU A 172 -15.20 1.09 -14.12
CA GLU A 172 -14.41 1.50 -15.29
C GLU A 172 -13.43 0.41 -15.76
N VAL A 173 -12.80 -0.30 -14.82
CA VAL A 173 -11.92 -1.43 -15.14
C VAL A 173 -12.72 -2.56 -15.80
N ARG A 174 -13.88 -2.92 -15.24
CA ARG A 174 -14.75 -3.95 -15.83
C ARG A 174 -15.24 -3.59 -17.23
N ASP A 175 -15.65 -2.35 -17.45
CA ASP A 175 -16.08 -1.88 -18.77
C ASP A 175 -14.93 -1.96 -19.77
N THR A 176 -13.71 -1.56 -19.37
CA THR A 176 -12.51 -1.67 -20.21
C THR A 176 -12.17 -3.13 -20.53
N LEU A 177 -12.29 -4.04 -19.57
CA LEU A 177 -12.03 -5.46 -19.79
C LEU A 177 -13.11 -6.10 -20.68
N LYS A 178 -14.36 -5.69 -20.55
CA LYS A 178 -15.49 -6.15 -21.38
C LYS A 178 -15.32 -5.75 -22.84
N THR A 179 -14.90 -4.51 -23.12
CA THR A 179 -14.67 -4.05 -24.50
C THR A 179 -13.51 -4.77 -25.18
N ARG A 180 -12.55 -5.29 -24.42
CA ARG A 180 -11.43 -6.11 -24.92
C ARG A 180 -11.82 -7.57 -25.21
N GLY A 181 -13.01 -8.02 -24.81
CA GLY A 181 -13.54 -9.35 -25.14
C GLY A 181 -12.88 -10.53 -24.41
N CYS A 182 -12.03 -10.29 -23.41
CA CYS A 182 -11.37 -11.37 -22.66
C CYS A 182 -12.20 -11.80 -21.45
N SER A 183 -12.65 -13.06 -21.44
CA SER A 183 -13.37 -13.66 -20.31
C SER A 183 -12.45 -14.08 -19.16
N SER A 184 -11.19 -14.38 -19.46
CA SER A 184 -10.14 -14.71 -18.49
C SER A 184 -9.33 -13.45 -18.19
N VAL A 185 -9.29 -13.04 -16.93
CA VAL A 185 -8.57 -11.87 -16.44
C VAL A 185 -7.73 -12.30 -15.24
N VAL A 186 -6.41 -12.21 -15.43
CA VAL A 186 -5.39 -12.50 -14.42
C VAL A 186 -5.04 -11.20 -13.71
N ALA A 187 -5.26 -11.13 -12.41
CA ALA A 187 -4.76 -10.03 -11.60
C ALA A 187 -3.36 -10.34 -11.06
N PHE A 188 -2.48 -9.34 -11.14
CA PHE A 188 -1.20 -9.34 -10.45
C PHE A 188 -1.07 -8.05 -9.63
N GLN A 189 -0.78 -8.18 -8.34
CA GLN A 189 -0.71 -7.04 -7.41
C GLN A 189 0.71 -6.88 -6.86
N PRO A 190 1.63 -6.24 -7.62
CA PRO A 190 3.00 -6.06 -7.18
C PRO A 190 3.11 -4.95 -6.13
N ARG A 191 3.87 -5.24 -5.06
CA ARG A 191 4.27 -4.25 -4.04
C ARG A 191 5.70 -3.72 -4.23
N HIS A 192 6.44 -4.29 -5.16
CA HIS A 192 7.82 -3.96 -5.52
C HIS A 192 7.94 -3.78 -7.04
N PRO A 193 8.96 -3.05 -7.53
CA PRO A 193 9.22 -2.97 -8.96
C PRO A 193 9.21 -4.35 -9.64
N MET A 194 8.62 -4.42 -10.82
CA MET A 194 8.61 -5.63 -11.61
C MET A 194 9.93 -5.78 -12.37
N HIS A 195 10.52 -6.95 -12.23
CA HIS A 195 11.74 -7.39 -12.89
C HIS A 195 11.46 -8.51 -13.90
N ARG A 196 12.47 -9.01 -14.61
CA ARG A 196 12.29 -9.98 -15.71
C ARG A 196 11.54 -11.25 -15.26
N ALA A 197 11.83 -11.78 -14.07
CA ALA A 197 11.11 -12.93 -13.53
C ALA A 197 9.59 -12.68 -13.36
N HIS A 198 9.20 -11.47 -12.93
CA HIS A 198 7.79 -11.10 -12.82
C HIS A 198 7.15 -10.92 -14.20
N GLU A 199 7.91 -10.34 -15.14
CA GLU A 199 7.50 -10.16 -16.53
C GLU A 199 7.18 -11.50 -17.18
N GLU A 200 8.11 -12.46 -17.12
CA GLU A 200 7.94 -13.78 -17.72
C GLU A 200 6.80 -14.56 -17.09
N LEU A 201 6.69 -14.58 -15.75
CA LEU A 201 5.60 -15.31 -15.09
C LEU A 201 4.24 -14.77 -15.52
N THR A 202 4.05 -13.45 -15.48
CA THR A 202 2.76 -12.86 -15.82
C THR A 202 2.40 -13.12 -17.28
N LYS A 203 3.37 -13.05 -18.20
CA LYS A 203 3.18 -13.42 -19.62
C LYS A 203 2.83 -14.90 -19.79
N GLN A 204 3.56 -15.81 -19.17
CA GLN A 204 3.26 -17.25 -19.22
C GLN A 204 1.86 -17.54 -18.69
N THR A 205 1.48 -16.93 -17.57
CA THR A 205 0.14 -17.08 -16.99
C THR A 205 -0.95 -16.57 -17.94
N MET A 206 -0.73 -15.44 -18.60
CA MET A 206 -1.67 -14.90 -19.60
C MET A 206 -1.88 -15.86 -20.78
N GLU A 207 -0.81 -16.51 -21.25
CA GLU A 207 -0.87 -17.48 -22.34
C GLU A 207 -1.58 -18.77 -21.89
N GLU A 208 -1.23 -19.31 -20.72
CA GLU A 208 -1.83 -20.54 -20.18
C GLU A 208 -3.35 -20.44 -20.01
N VAL A 209 -3.84 -19.28 -19.56
CA VAL A 209 -5.29 -19.05 -19.35
C VAL A 209 -5.98 -18.38 -20.53
N ASN A 210 -5.23 -18.12 -21.62
CA ASN A 210 -5.65 -17.34 -22.78
C ASN A 210 -6.42 -16.06 -22.38
N GLY A 211 -5.80 -15.25 -21.52
CA GLY A 211 -6.47 -14.15 -20.82
C GLY A 211 -5.83 -12.78 -21.02
N SER A 212 -6.45 -11.79 -20.38
CA SER A 212 -5.90 -10.45 -20.15
C SER A 212 -5.21 -10.38 -18.79
N LEU A 213 -4.26 -9.45 -18.63
CA LEU A 213 -3.56 -9.15 -17.39
C LEU A 213 -4.01 -7.80 -16.83
N LEU A 214 -4.47 -7.81 -15.60
CA LEU A 214 -4.69 -6.62 -14.77
C LEU A 214 -3.51 -6.49 -13.79
N ILE A 215 -2.58 -5.60 -14.09
CA ILE A 215 -1.51 -5.22 -13.16
C ILE A 215 -2.12 -4.16 -12.24
N ASN A 216 -2.39 -4.54 -10.98
CA ASN A 216 -3.15 -3.75 -10.02
C ASN A 216 -2.31 -3.34 -8.79
N PRO A 217 -1.18 -2.63 -8.94
CA PRO A 217 -0.30 -2.31 -7.82
C PRO A 217 -0.98 -1.45 -6.77
N VAL A 218 -0.66 -1.72 -5.51
CA VAL A 218 -1.08 -0.85 -4.42
C VAL A 218 -0.21 0.42 -4.40
N VAL A 219 -0.88 1.58 -4.34
CA VAL A 219 -0.26 2.90 -4.25
C VAL A 219 -0.58 3.58 -2.92
N GLY A 220 0.40 4.31 -2.39
CA GLY A 220 0.41 4.80 -1.01
C GLY A 220 1.51 4.15 -0.18
N LYS A 221 1.47 4.38 1.13
CA LYS A 221 2.50 3.90 2.07
C LYS A 221 2.34 2.39 2.28
N THR A 222 3.19 1.59 1.64
CA THR A 222 3.16 0.11 1.70
C THR A 222 4.14 -0.47 2.73
N SER A 223 5.21 0.25 3.05
CA SER A 223 6.18 -0.01 4.12
C SER A 223 7.09 1.22 4.27
N HIS A 224 7.72 1.42 5.43
CA HIS A 224 8.72 2.49 5.63
C HIS A 224 10.03 2.25 4.85
N THR A 225 10.27 1.02 4.42
CA THR A 225 11.49 0.61 3.71
C THR A 225 11.26 0.33 2.22
N ALA A 226 10.02 0.44 1.74
CA ALA A 226 9.70 0.18 0.35
C ALA A 226 10.10 1.37 -0.52
N ILE A 227 10.52 1.07 -1.76
CA ILE A 227 10.66 2.06 -2.82
C ILE A 227 9.33 2.82 -2.96
N ASP A 228 9.43 4.14 -3.06
CA ASP A 228 8.28 5.04 -3.16
C ASP A 228 7.38 4.66 -4.35
N HIS A 229 6.08 4.95 -4.25
CA HIS A 229 5.15 4.52 -5.28
C HIS A 229 5.36 5.25 -6.61
N TYR A 230 5.90 6.48 -6.64
CA TYR A 230 6.16 7.18 -7.91
C TYR A 230 7.22 6.44 -8.72
N THR A 231 8.31 6.04 -8.08
CA THR A 231 9.35 5.22 -8.72
C THR A 231 8.80 3.88 -9.18
N ARG A 232 7.99 3.19 -8.35
CA ARG A 232 7.35 1.92 -8.73
C ARG A 232 6.41 2.09 -9.93
N VAL A 233 5.57 3.11 -9.93
CA VAL A 233 4.63 3.38 -11.03
C VAL A 233 5.37 3.72 -12.32
N ARG A 234 6.44 4.52 -12.27
CA ARG A 234 7.31 4.74 -13.44
C ARG A 234 7.88 3.42 -14.00
N CYS A 235 8.33 2.52 -13.13
CA CYS A 235 8.80 1.19 -13.55
C CYS A 235 7.69 0.38 -14.23
N TYR A 236 6.50 0.29 -13.61
CA TYR A 236 5.38 -0.48 -14.17
C TYR A 236 4.91 0.09 -15.51
N LYS A 237 4.75 1.42 -15.59
CA LYS A 237 4.31 2.11 -16.81
C LYS A 237 5.26 1.83 -17.97
N THR A 238 6.56 1.99 -17.72
CA THR A 238 7.60 1.74 -18.73
C THR A 238 7.58 0.27 -19.18
N LEU A 239 7.46 -0.67 -18.24
CA LEU A 239 7.41 -2.09 -18.57
C LEU A 239 6.17 -2.43 -19.41
N VAL A 240 4.98 -1.93 -19.03
CA VAL A 240 3.73 -2.15 -19.76
C VAL A 240 3.76 -1.53 -21.15
N GLU A 241 4.28 -0.31 -21.28
CA GLU A 241 4.33 0.41 -22.56
C GLU A 241 5.26 -0.24 -23.59
N ASN A 242 6.37 -0.82 -23.13
CA ASN A 242 7.43 -1.34 -24.00
C ASN A 242 7.40 -2.86 -24.18
N HIS A 243 6.93 -3.62 -23.18
CA HIS A 243 7.12 -5.09 -23.13
C HIS A 243 5.82 -5.90 -23.04
N TYR A 244 4.67 -5.27 -22.86
CA TYR A 244 3.37 -5.97 -22.84
C TYR A 244 2.48 -5.58 -24.02
N ASP A 245 1.62 -6.50 -24.42
CA ASP A 245 0.54 -6.20 -25.37
C ASP A 245 -0.50 -5.29 -24.70
N ARG A 246 -0.64 -4.07 -25.22
CA ARG A 246 -1.55 -3.04 -24.69
C ARG A 246 -3.03 -3.41 -24.81
N ASN A 247 -3.38 -4.32 -25.71
CA ASN A 247 -4.74 -4.81 -25.88
C ASN A 247 -5.10 -5.84 -24.80
N ARG A 248 -4.12 -6.62 -24.33
CA ARG A 248 -4.31 -7.69 -23.34
C ARG A 248 -3.86 -7.29 -21.93
N THR A 249 -3.13 -6.20 -21.76
CA THR A 249 -2.63 -5.76 -20.45
C THR A 249 -3.22 -4.42 -20.04
N MET A 250 -3.58 -4.30 -18.76
CA MET A 250 -4.10 -3.08 -18.16
C MET A 250 -3.34 -2.78 -16.87
N LEU A 251 -2.77 -1.58 -16.77
CA LEU A 251 -2.19 -1.05 -15.54
C LEU A 251 -3.25 -0.21 -14.82
N ASN A 252 -3.56 -0.59 -13.59
CA ASN A 252 -4.48 0.13 -12.71
C ASN A 252 -3.85 0.36 -11.34
N LEU A 253 -3.92 1.57 -10.81
CA LEU A 253 -3.42 1.88 -9.47
C LEU A 253 -4.54 1.65 -8.46
N LEU A 254 -4.24 0.87 -7.43
CA LEU A 254 -5.16 0.56 -6.35
C LEU A 254 -4.78 1.40 -5.12
N PRO A 255 -5.57 2.43 -4.72
CA PRO A 255 -5.26 3.29 -3.58
C PRO A 255 -5.50 2.64 -2.20
N LEU A 256 -5.34 1.32 -2.10
CA LEU A 256 -5.59 0.52 -0.90
C LEU A 256 -4.68 0.89 0.27
N ALA A 257 -5.28 1.14 1.43
CA ALA A 257 -4.55 1.18 2.69
C ALA A 257 -4.22 -0.26 3.13
N VAL A 258 -2.98 -0.70 2.93
CA VAL A 258 -2.58 -2.07 3.24
C VAL A 258 -2.63 -2.35 4.75
N ARG A 259 -3.13 -3.55 5.10
CA ARG A 259 -3.15 -4.05 6.48
C ARG A 259 -1.90 -4.85 6.82
N MET A 260 -1.25 -5.44 5.82
CA MET A 260 -0.13 -6.37 6.01
C MET A 260 -0.52 -7.58 6.88
N ALA A 261 -1.80 -7.99 6.85
CA ALA A 261 -2.35 -9.07 7.69
C ALA A 261 -2.10 -10.48 7.11
N GLY A 262 -0.96 -10.67 6.45
CA GLY A 262 -0.52 -11.96 5.93
C GLY A 262 -1.62 -12.71 5.16
N PRO A 263 -2.00 -13.92 5.60
CA PRO A 263 -3.05 -14.73 4.97
C PRO A 263 -4.41 -14.03 4.77
N ARG A 264 -4.91 -13.31 5.78
CA ARG A 264 -6.19 -12.56 5.69
C ARG A 264 -6.13 -11.50 4.59
N SER A 265 -5.01 -10.80 4.44
CA SER A 265 -4.80 -9.87 3.33
C SER A 265 -4.76 -10.56 1.95
N GLY A 266 -4.30 -11.81 1.87
CA GLY A 266 -4.35 -12.61 0.64
C GLY A 266 -5.77 -12.84 0.15
N ILE A 267 -6.65 -13.34 1.03
CA ILE A 267 -8.08 -13.50 0.74
C ILE A 267 -8.70 -12.15 0.34
N TRP A 268 -8.42 -11.10 1.12
CA TRP A 268 -8.99 -9.77 0.89
C TRP A 268 -8.60 -9.22 -0.49
N HIS A 269 -7.35 -9.38 -0.90
CA HIS A 269 -6.90 -8.99 -2.23
C HIS A 269 -7.58 -9.81 -3.34
N GLY A 270 -7.86 -11.09 -3.10
CA GLY A 270 -8.65 -11.92 -4.02
C GLY A 270 -10.06 -11.35 -4.24
N ILE A 271 -10.75 -11.01 -3.15
CA ILE A 271 -12.07 -10.37 -3.18
C ILE A 271 -12.03 -9.03 -3.91
N ILE A 272 -11.05 -8.17 -3.59
CA ILE A 272 -10.88 -6.88 -4.25
C ILE A 272 -10.65 -7.08 -5.76
N ASN A 273 -9.72 -7.94 -6.16
CA ASN A 273 -9.44 -8.16 -7.58
C ASN A 273 -10.63 -8.83 -8.30
N ARG A 274 -11.43 -9.68 -7.63
CA ARG A 274 -12.73 -10.12 -8.14
C ARG A 274 -13.63 -8.95 -8.43
N ASN A 275 -13.75 -7.99 -7.51
CA ASN A 275 -14.56 -6.78 -7.68
C ASN A 275 -14.06 -5.91 -8.84
N TYR A 276 -12.77 -5.90 -9.12
CA TYR A 276 -12.19 -5.28 -10.33
C TYR A 276 -12.35 -6.11 -11.63
N GLY A 277 -12.87 -7.34 -11.54
CA GLY A 277 -13.21 -8.18 -12.70
C GLY A 277 -12.28 -9.36 -12.96
N ALA A 278 -11.27 -9.58 -12.12
CA ALA A 278 -10.37 -10.72 -12.22
C ALA A 278 -11.04 -12.04 -11.79
N ASN A 279 -10.76 -13.12 -12.52
CA ASN A 279 -11.14 -14.49 -12.15
C ASN A 279 -9.93 -15.40 -11.91
N TYR A 280 -8.72 -14.89 -12.16
CA TYR A 280 -7.46 -15.49 -11.73
C TYR A 280 -6.67 -14.46 -10.91
N PHE A 281 -5.96 -14.89 -9.88
CA PHE A 281 -5.12 -14.01 -9.08
C PHE A 281 -3.76 -14.64 -8.79
N ILE A 282 -2.69 -13.95 -9.17
CA ILE A 282 -1.32 -14.39 -8.90
C ILE A 282 -0.98 -14.09 -7.44
N VAL A 283 -0.74 -15.15 -6.66
CA VAL A 283 -0.45 -15.07 -5.22
C VAL A 283 1.01 -15.44 -4.96
N GLY A 284 1.77 -14.44 -4.50
CA GLY A 284 3.15 -14.56 -4.00
C GLY A 284 3.36 -15.69 -2.99
N ARG A 285 4.53 -16.34 -3.03
CA ARG A 285 5.01 -17.15 -1.88
C ARG A 285 5.43 -16.26 -0.71
N ASP A 286 5.84 -15.03 -1.03
CA ASP A 286 6.23 -14.01 -0.08
C ASP A 286 5.09 -13.65 0.86
N ARG A 287 5.49 -13.22 2.06
CA ARG A 287 4.56 -12.76 3.08
C ARG A 287 3.87 -11.51 2.58
N ILE A 288 2.54 -11.54 2.43
CA ILE A 288 1.70 -10.33 2.35
C ILE A 288 1.62 -9.71 3.76
N GLY A 289 2.77 -9.53 4.40
CA GLY A 289 2.94 -9.04 5.75
C GLY A 289 4.16 -8.14 5.89
N PRO A 290 4.49 -7.71 7.12
CA PRO A 290 5.66 -6.89 7.37
C PRO A 290 6.94 -7.61 6.95
N ALA A 291 7.87 -6.88 6.33
CA ALA A 291 9.18 -7.42 5.96
C ALA A 291 10.05 -7.69 7.20
N GLY A 292 9.80 -6.97 8.31
CA GLY A 292 10.52 -7.08 9.56
C GLY A 292 10.16 -8.30 10.40
N LYS A 293 10.92 -8.46 11.48
CA LYS A 293 10.69 -9.46 12.53
C LYS A 293 10.02 -8.81 13.74
N ASP A 294 9.28 -9.60 14.49
CA ASP A 294 8.69 -9.25 15.77
C ASP A 294 9.75 -9.01 16.86
N SER A 295 9.28 -8.70 18.06
CA SER A 295 10.03 -8.47 19.29
C SER A 295 10.94 -9.63 19.70
N HIS A 296 10.61 -10.84 19.27
CA HIS A 296 11.33 -12.07 19.54
C HIS A 296 12.24 -12.52 18.38
N GLY A 297 12.33 -11.74 17.30
CA GLY A 297 13.17 -12.06 16.15
C GLY A 297 12.58 -13.11 15.21
N LYS A 298 11.29 -13.43 15.34
CA LYS A 298 10.53 -14.28 14.41
C LYS A 298 9.80 -13.40 13.39
N PHE A 299 9.53 -13.94 12.22
CA PHE A 299 8.67 -13.25 11.27
C PHE A 299 7.20 -13.43 11.63
N PHE A 300 6.38 -12.39 11.40
CA PHE A 300 4.96 -12.37 11.75
C PHE A 300 4.13 -13.49 11.12
N TYR A 301 4.48 -13.93 9.91
CA TYR A 301 3.73 -14.95 9.18
C TYR A 301 4.68 -16.02 8.63
N GLU A 302 4.18 -17.23 8.46
CA GLU A 302 4.94 -18.31 7.83
C GLU A 302 4.97 -18.14 6.30
N THR A 303 6.05 -18.61 5.68
CA THR A 303 6.15 -18.63 4.21
C THR A 303 5.05 -19.49 3.62
N ALA A 304 4.46 -19.09 2.49
CA ALA A 304 3.34 -19.78 1.83
C ALA A 304 2.02 -19.91 2.62
N SER A 305 1.92 -19.40 3.85
CA SER A 305 0.67 -19.36 4.62
C SER A 305 -0.47 -18.66 3.87
N VAL A 306 -0.13 -17.63 3.09
CA VAL A 306 -1.06 -16.91 2.21
C VAL A 306 -1.62 -17.83 1.13
N GLN A 307 -0.76 -18.55 0.41
CA GLN A 307 -1.20 -19.47 -0.66
C GLN A 307 -2.04 -20.62 -0.09
N LYS A 308 -1.67 -21.14 1.09
CA LYS A 308 -2.44 -22.19 1.77
C LYS A 308 -3.86 -21.72 2.10
N MET A 309 -3.98 -20.60 2.82
CA MET A 309 -5.29 -20.07 3.22
C MET A 309 -6.12 -19.62 2.01
N PHE A 310 -5.49 -19.03 0.98
CA PHE A 310 -6.20 -18.65 -0.24
C PHE A 310 -6.78 -19.89 -0.94
N ARG A 311 -6.02 -20.98 -1.03
CA ARG A 311 -6.50 -22.24 -1.63
C ARG A 311 -7.70 -22.82 -0.89
N GLU A 312 -7.71 -22.73 0.43
CA GLU A 312 -8.84 -23.19 1.27
C GLU A 312 -10.15 -22.42 0.99
N HIS A 313 -10.05 -21.17 0.50
CA HIS A 313 -11.19 -20.29 0.24
C HIS A 313 -11.39 -19.97 -1.26
N GLU A 314 -10.63 -20.62 -2.15
CA GLU A 314 -10.58 -20.29 -3.58
C GLU A 314 -11.95 -20.39 -4.25
N GLU A 315 -12.69 -21.47 -3.93
CA GLU A 315 -14.03 -21.72 -4.45
C GLU A 315 -15.04 -20.66 -4.00
N GLU A 316 -15.00 -20.29 -2.70
CA GLU A 316 -15.91 -19.30 -2.13
C GLU A 316 -15.64 -17.88 -2.67
N ILE A 317 -14.35 -17.50 -2.77
CA ILE A 317 -13.94 -16.24 -3.41
C ILE A 317 -14.29 -16.27 -4.91
N GLY A 318 -14.36 -17.44 -5.53
CA GLY A 318 -14.61 -17.63 -6.95
C GLY A 318 -13.47 -17.19 -7.87
N VAL A 319 -12.29 -16.91 -7.31
CA VAL A 319 -11.10 -16.48 -8.05
C VAL A 319 -10.06 -17.58 -7.96
N ARG A 320 -9.65 -18.10 -9.12
CA ARG A 320 -8.64 -19.16 -9.19
C ARG A 320 -7.26 -18.63 -8.81
N MET A 321 -6.59 -19.29 -7.88
CA MET A 321 -5.23 -18.90 -7.50
C MET A 321 -4.23 -19.36 -8.56
N VAL A 322 -3.33 -18.45 -8.94
CA VAL A 322 -2.11 -18.78 -9.67
C VAL A 322 -0.94 -18.63 -8.70
N PRO A 323 -0.33 -19.73 -8.21
CA PRO A 323 0.75 -19.61 -7.24
C PRO A 323 2.00 -19.04 -7.92
N PHE A 324 2.47 -17.89 -7.43
CA PHE A 324 3.76 -17.35 -7.81
C PHE A 324 4.86 -18.16 -7.13
N THR A 325 5.67 -18.84 -7.92
CA THR A 325 6.95 -19.40 -7.50
C THR A 325 8.04 -18.57 -8.15
N GLU A 326 9.00 -18.09 -7.36
CA GLU A 326 10.10 -17.29 -7.87
C GLU A 326 10.86 -18.06 -8.95
N MET A 327 10.88 -17.52 -10.16
CA MET A 327 11.57 -18.10 -11.29
C MET A 327 13.08 -17.97 -11.12
N VAL A 328 13.82 -18.87 -11.76
CA VAL A 328 15.27 -18.81 -11.87
C VAL A 328 15.67 -18.45 -13.30
N TYR A 329 16.79 -17.74 -13.43
CA TYR A 329 17.38 -17.42 -14.72
C TYR A 329 18.36 -18.52 -15.13
N VAL A 330 18.10 -19.18 -16.26
CA VAL A 330 18.94 -20.25 -16.81
C VAL A 330 19.94 -19.64 -17.80
N SER A 331 21.16 -19.38 -17.31
CA SER A 331 22.14 -18.53 -17.99
C SER A 331 22.56 -19.02 -19.37
N LYS A 332 22.71 -20.34 -19.55
CA LYS A 332 23.11 -20.95 -20.83
C LYS A 332 22.03 -20.85 -21.91
N LYS A 333 20.76 -20.71 -21.51
CA LYS A 333 19.59 -20.69 -22.40
C LYS A 333 18.98 -19.29 -22.54
N ASP A 334 19.48 -18.32 -21.78
CA ASP A 334 18.93 -16.96 -21.67
C ASP A 334 17.40 -16.96 -21.48
N THR A 335 16.93 -17.79 -20.54
CA THR A 335 15.50 -17.99 -20.29
C THR A 335 15.20 -18.09 -18.80
N TYR A 336 13.91 -18.02 -18.47
CA TYR A 336 13.43 -18.12 -17.09
C TYR A 336 12.58 -19.36 -16.96
N ALA A 337 12.81 -20.11 -15.89
CA ALA A 337 12.10 -21.35 -15.64
C ALA A 337 11.72 -21.45 -14.16
N MET A 338 10.74 -22.32 -13.87
CA MET A 338 10.50 -22.74 -12.50
C MET A 338 11.74 -23.48 -11.96
N PRO A 339 12.09 -23.32 -10.67
CA PRO A 339 13.26 -23.97 -10.07
C PRO A 339 13.28 -25.50 -10.30
N GLU A 340 12.12 -26.14 -10.26
CA GLU A 340 11.98 -27.59 -10.47
C GLU A 340 12.34 -28.01 -11.90
N ILE A 341 11.95 -27.22 -12.91
CA ILE A 341 12.24 -27.49 -14.32
C ILE A 341 13.75 -27.34 -14.56
N ALA A 342 14.36 -26.26 -14.08
CA ALA A 342 15.81 -26.05 -14.22
C ALA A 342 16.62 -27.16 -13.53
N ARG A 343 16.20 -27.58 -12.32
CA ARG A 343 16.85 -28.67 -11.59
C ARG A 343 16.72 -30.02 -12.31
N ASN A 344 15.53 -30.34 -12.84
CA ASN A 344 15.31 -31.58 -13.58
C ASN A 344 16.08 -31.60 -14.91
N GLY A 345 16.23 -30.44 -15.55
CA GLY A 345 17.07 -30.26 -16.73
C GLY A 345 18.57 -30.29 -16.46
N ARG A 346 19.00 -30.32 -15.18
CA ARG A 346 20.40 -30.16 -14.74
C ARG A 346 21.05 -28.90 -15.33
N ASP A 347 20.26 -27.85 -15.47
CA ASP A 347 20.71 -26.57 -16.00
C ASP A 347 21.42 -25.77 -14.89
N ASP A 348 22.46 -25.02 -15.26
CA ASP A 348 23.02 -23.99 -14.39
C ASP A 348 22.06 -22.79 -14.34
N TYR A 349 21.65 -22.39 -13.14
CA TYR A 349 20.70 -21.30 -12.95
C TYR A 349 21.09 -20.33 -11.84
N ILE A 350 20.59 -19.10 -11.95
CA ILE A 350 20.78 -18.01 -10.99
C ILE A 350 19.42 -17.69 -10.36
N THR A 351 19.36 -17.57 -9.04
CA THR A 351 18.15 -17.11 -8.35
C THR A 351 17.90 -15.65 -8.64
N CYS A 352 16.67 -15.29 -9.00
CA CYS A 352 16.29 -13.91 -9.29
C CYS A 352 16.03 -13.06 -8.04
N SER A 353 16.57 -13.46 -6.88
CA SER A 353 16.35 -12.75 -5.62
C SER A 353 16.99 -11.36 -5.69
N GLY A 354 16.16 -10.34 -5.49
CA GLY A 354 16.57 -8.96 -5.75
C GLY A 354 17.58 -8.42 -4.74
N SER A 355 17.58 -8.89 -3.49
CA SER A 355 18.37 -8.25 -2.42
C SER A 355 19.87 -8.19 -2.70
N PRO A 356 20.58 -9.28 -3.06
CA PRO A 356 22.02 -9.21 -3.28
C PRO A 356 22.40 -8.38 -4.52
N VAL A 357 21.64 -8.49 -5.61
CA VAL A 357 21.90 -7.79 -6.87
C VAL A 357 21.62 -6.29 -6.75
N ILE A 358 20.54 -5.93 -6.04
CA ILE A 358 20.20 -4.53 -5.77
C ILE A 358 21.19 -3.94 -4.76
N GLU A 359 21.57 -4.67 -3.71
CA GLU A 359 22.58 -4.22 -2.74
C GLU A 359 23.90 -3.94 -3.43
N ASP A 360 24.42 -4.85 -4.26
CA ASP A 360 25.66 -4.61 -5.01
C ASP A 360 25.57 -3.33 -5.87
N SER A 361 24.45 -3.14 -6.59
CA SER A 361 24.23 -1.93 -7.39
C SER A 361 24.19 -0.65 -6.54
N LEU A 362 23.54 -0.68 -5.37
CA LEU A 362 23.46 0.46 -4.45
C LEU A 362 24.80 0.78 -3.77
N PHE A 363 25.60 -0.24 -3.47
CA PHE A 363 26.90 -0.06 -2.80
C PHE A 363 27.98 0.33 -3.79
N ASN A 364 28.14 -0.43 -4.87
CA ASN A 364 29.26 -0.31 -5.81
C ASN A 364 28.92 0.55 -7.03
N GLY A 365 27.65 0.92 -7.23
CA GLY A 365 27.21 1.62 -8.44
C GLY A 365 27.28 0.75 -9.69
N SER A 366 27.34 -0.58 -9.53
CA SER A 366 27.33 -1.53 -10.64
C SER A 366 26.01 -1.43 -11.40
N LYS A 367 26.05 -1.68 -12.71
CA LYS A 367 24.83 -1.76 -13.52
C LYS A 367 24.04 -2.99 -13.13
N LEU A 368 22.72 -2.84 -12.96
CA LEU A 368 21.85 -3.99 -12.78
C LEU A 368 21.91 -4.86 -14.05
N PRO A 369 22.11 -6.19 -13.93
CA PRO A 369 22.18 -7.06 -15.09
C PRO A 369 20.88 -7.09 -15.89
N GLU A 370 20.96 -7.17 -17.21
CA GLU A 370 19.77 -7.18 -18.09
C GLU A 370 18.91 -8.45 -17.91
N TRP A 371 19.53 -9.56 -17.54
CA TRP A 371 18.82 -10.77 -17.14
C TRP A 371 18.05 -10.60 -15.82
N PHE A 372 18.40 -9.63 -14.99
CA PHE A 372 17.66 -9.35 -13.77
C PHE A 372 16.50 -8.40 -14.07
N THR A 373 16.78 -7.26 -14.69
CA THR A 373 15.77 -6.22 -14.98
C THR A 373 16.03 -5.55 -16.32
N ARG A 374 14.96 -5.08 -16.97
CA ARG A 374 15.06 -4.31 -18.22
C ARG A 374 15.91 -3.03 -18.02
N PRO A 375 16.76 -2.61 -18.99
CA PRO A 375 17.64 -1.45 -18.84
C PRO A 375 16.94 -0.15 -18.44
N GLU A 376 15.77 0.12 -19.01
CA GLU A 376 14.95 1.30 -18.70
C GLU A 376 14.41 1.28 -17.27
N VAL A 377 14.05 0.08 -16.76
CA VAL A 377 13.63 -0.10 -15.37
C VAL A 377 14.83 0.06 -14.44
N ALA A 378 16.00 -0.49 -14.80
CA ALA A 378 17.24 -0.27 -14.06
C ALA A 378 17.57 1.22 -13.93
N HIS A 379 17.44 1.97 -15.02
CA HIS A 379 17.71 3.41 -15.03
C HIS A 379 16.81 4.17 -14.04
N ILE A 380 15.50 3.91 -14.05
CA ILE A 380 14.55 4.52 -13.12
C ILE A 380 14.91 4.20 -11.66
N LEU A 381 15.28 2.94 -11.38
CA LEU A 381 15.64 2.50 -10.04
C LEU A 381 16.95 3.14 -9.54
N GLN A 382 17.96 3.25 -10.40
CA GLN A 382 19.24 3.86 -10.09
C GLN A 382 19.15 5.39 -9.95
N GLU A 383 18.23 6.04 -10.67
CA GLU A 383 17.93 7.46 -10.48
C GLU A 383 17.33 7.72 -9.10
N ALA A 384 16.33 6.93 -8.71
CA ALA A 384 15.64 7.06 -7.43
C ALA A 384 16.50 6.62 -6.23
N ASN A 385 17.37 5.62 -6.43
CA ASN A 385 18.25 5.06 -5.40
C ASN A 385 19.70 5.12 -5.91
N PRO A 386 20.32 6.32 -5.90
CA PRO A 386 21.68 6.46 -6.39
C PRO A 386 22.66 5.70 -5.48
N PRO A 387 23.84 5.30 -6.01
CA PRO A 387 24.84 4.61 -5.22
C PRO A 387 25.31 5.45 -4.03
N LYS A 388 25.80 4.81 -2.95
CA LYS A 388 26.24 5.51 -1.72
C LYS A 388 27.23 6.65 -1.99
N SER A 389 28.09 6.52 -3.00
CA SER A 389 29.02 7.57 -3.43
C SER A 389 28.34 8.86 -3.90
N ARG A 390 27.08 8.80 -4.34
CA ARG A 390 26.25 9.91 -4.83
C ARG A 390 25.13 10.32 -3.87
N GLN A 391 24.91 9.58 -2.78
CA GLN A 391 23.92 9.93 -1.76
C GLN A 391 24.38 11.13 -0.91
N GLY A 392 23.41 11.88 -0.41
CA GLY A 392 23.62 12.86 0.66
C GLY A 392 23.73 12.15 2.02
N PHE A 393 24.42 12.78 2.97
CA PHE A 393 24.51 12.30 4.35
C PHE A 393 24.57 13.49 5.31
N CYS A 394 24.15 13.26 6.56
CA CYS A 394 24.26 14.24 7.64
C CYS A 394 25.40 13.84 8.58
N VAL A 395 26.26 14.81 8.93
CA VAL A 395 27.25 14.66 10.00
C VAL A 395 26.73 15.47 11.19
N TRP A 396 26.21 14.76 12.20
CA TRP A 396 25.64 15.39 13.38
C TRP A 396 26.70 15.54 14.49
N LEU A 397 27.15 16.77 14.72
CA LEU A 397 28.11 17.08 15.80
C LEU A 397 27.37 17.49 17.07
N THR A 398 27.58 16.75 18.16
CA THR A 398 26.99 17.02 19.48
C THR A 398 28.07 17.10 20.56
N GLY A 399 27.85 17.89 21.60
CA GLY A 399 28.84 18.17 22.64
C GLY A 399 28.62 19.50 23.35
N LEU A 400 29.35 19.73 24.45
CA LEU A 400 29.24 20.93 25.29
C LEU A 400 29.53 22.23 24.50
N PRO A 401 29.00 23.39 24.93
CA PRO A 401 29.44 24.68 24.40
C PRO A 401 30.97 24.77 24.39
N SER A 402 31.53 25.35 23.32
CA SER A 402 32.99 25.47 23.13
C SER A 402 33.78 24.15 23.03
N SER A 403 33.12 23.01 22.82
CA SER A 403 33.81 21.72 22.58
C SER A 403 34.43 21.57 21.17
N GLY A 404 34.54 22.65 20.40
CA GLY A 404 35.13 22.65 19.06
C GLY A 404 34.22 22.18 17.91
N LYS A 405 32.91 22.00 18.13
CA LYS A 405 31.97 21.53 17.08
C LYS A 405 31.95 22.42 15.84
N SER A 406 31.78 23.73 16.03
CA SER A 406 31.75 24.71 14.93
C SER A 406 33.08 24.72 14.18
N THR A 407 34.20 24.69 14.92
CA THR A 407 35.55 24.57 14.33
C THR A 407 35.70 23.31 13.48
N ILE A 408 35.23 22.15 13.96
CA ILE A 408 35.24 20.90 13.18
C ILE A 408 34.38 21.03 11.92
N ALA A 409 33.18 21.63 12.04
CA ALA A 409 32.29 21.84 10.90
C ALA A 409 32.91 22.76 9.83
N ASP A 410 33.54 23.86 10.26
CA ASP A 410 34.21 24.84 9.40
C ASP A 410 35.42 24.26 8.66
N ILE A 411 36.09 23.26 9.23
CA ILE A 411 37.19 22.53 8.58
C ILE A 411 36.64 21.42 7.66
N LEU A 412 35.66 20.65 8.13
CA LEU A 412 35.12 19.52 7.40
C LEU A 412 34.38 19.97 6.12
N ALA A 413 33.65 21.08 6.18
CA ALA A 413 32.89 21.59 5.04
C ALA A 413 33.75 21.85 3.79
N PRO A 414 34.84 22.65 3.83
CA PRO A 414 35.70 22.85 2.68
C PRO A 414 36.41 21.57 2.24
N MET A 415 36.79 20.67 3.17
CA MET A 415 37.36 19.36 2.81
C MET A 415 36.40 18.50 1.98
N LEU A 416 35.10 18.51 2.33
CA LEU A 416 34.07 17.82 1.58
C LEU A 416 33.75 18.51 0.26
N MET A 417 33.68 19.85 0.22
CA MET A 417 33.52 20.62 -1.01
C MET A 417 34.68 20.39 -1.99
N ALA A 418 35.92 20.33 -1.51
CA ALA A 418 37.09 19.99 -2.31
C ALA A 418 37.03 18.58 -2.92
N LYS A 419 36.27 17.67 -2.30
CA LYS A 419 35.95 16.33 -2.83
C LYS A 419 34.71 16.33 -3.74
N GLY A 420 34.21 17.49 -4.15
CA GLY A 420 33.09 17.64 -5.07
C GLY A 420 31.70 17.46 -4.44
N LYS A 421 31.59 17.50 -3.11
CA LYS A 421 30.29 17.43 -2.42
C LYS A 421 29.64 18.81 -2.30
N LYS A 422 28.32 18.86 -2.47
CA LYS A 422 27.53 20.02 -2.05
C LYS A 422 27.33 19.94 -0.54
N VAL A 423 27.75 20.97 0.20
CA VAL A 423 27.72 20.97 1.67
C VAL A 423 26.91 22.17 2.14
N THR A 424 26.00 21.93 3.09
CA THR A 424 25.29 22.96 3.84
C THR A 424 25.66 22.80 5.30
N VAL A 425 26.17 23.86 5.92
CA VAL A 425 26.48 23.87 7.36
C VAL A 425 25.32 24.51 8.11
N LEU A 426 24.75 23.77 9.06
CA LEU A 426 23.70 24.25 9.97
C LEU A 426 24.31 24.41 11.36
N ASP A 427 24.98 25.55 11.59
CA ASP A 427 25.53 25.85 12.91
C ASP A 427 24.41 26.18 13.92
N GLY A 428 24.57 25.72 15.17
CA GLY A 428 23.56 25.87 16.21
C GLY A 428 23.19 27.32 16.54
N GLU A 429 24.11 28.27 16.40
CA GLU A 429 23.85 29.70 16.60
C GLU A 429 23.08 30.30 15.40
N VAL A 430 23.43 29.90 14.18
CA VAL A 430 22.75 30.31 12.95
C VAL A 430 21.32 29.76 12.90
N VAL A 431 21.12 28.49 13.24
CA VAL A 431 19.79 27.87 13.37
C VAL A 431 18.95 28.61 14.41
N ARG A 432 19.53 28.93 15.58
CA ARG A 432 18.81 29.68 16.62
C ARG A 432 18.33 31.05 16.15
N THR A 433 19.15 31.71 15.35
CA THR A 433 18.88 33.06 14.85
C THR A 433 17.82 33.07 13.76
N HIS A 434 17.81 32.06 12.87
CA HIS A 434 16.99 32.07 11.65
C HIS A 434 15.81 31.10 11.65
N LEU A 435 15.89 29.96 12.36
CA LEU A 435 14.89 28.88 12.34
C LEU A 435 14.18 28.70 13.70
N SER A 436 14.75 29.23 14.79
CA SER A 436 14.27 29.02 16.16
C SER A 436 14.07 30.31 16.95
N LYS A 437 13.84 31.43 16.25
CA LYS A 437 13.55 32.72 16.87
C LYS A 437 12.32 32.60 17.80
N GLY A 438 12.50 32.94 19.07
CA GLY A 438 11.45 32.85 20.11
C GLY A 438 11.52 31.61 21.02
N LEU A 439 12.39 30.63 20.75
CA LEU A 439 12.63 29.50 21.64
C LEU A 439 13.65 29.86 22.74
N SER A 440 13.38 29.42 23.97
CA SER A 440 14.28 29.61 25.12
C SER A 440 15.32 28.48 25.24
N PHE A 441 15.81 28.23 26.46
CA PHE A 441 16.72 27.12 26.77
C PHE A 441 16.05 26.02 27.62
N SER A 442 14.73 26.05 27.76
CA SER A 442 13.97 24.98 28.40
C SER A 442 14.19 23.63 27.71
N LYS A 443 13.88 22.53 28.41
CA LYS A 443 14.00 21.18 27.84
C LYS A 443 13.10 21.02 26.60
N GLU A 444 11.87 21.50 26.68
CA GLU A 444 10.90 21.46 25.57
C GLU A 444 11.34 22.29 24.36
N ASP A 445 11.90 23.48 24.60
CA ASP A 445 12.37 24.37 23.52
C ASP A 445 13.63 23.83 22.84
N ARG A 446 14.51 23.15 23.60
CA ARG A 446 15.66 22.44 23.03
C ARG A 446 15.21 21.27 22.15
N ILE A 447 14.22 20.50 22.60
CA ILE A 447 13.64 19.41 21.81
C ILE A 447 13.01 19.97 20.53
N THR A 448 12.23 21.05 20.63
CA THR A 448 11.61 21.72 19.48
C THR A 448 12.66 22.25 18.51
N ASN A 449 13.74 22.86 19.01
CA ASN A 449 14.86 23.31 18.18
C ASN A 449 15.53 22.15 17.43
N ILE A 450 15.70 20.99 18.06
CA ILE A 450 16.26 19.80 17.42
C ILE A 450 15.30 19.29 16.34
N ILE A 451 14.00 19.17 16.64
CA ILE A 451 12.97 18.73 15.67
C ILE A 451 12.94 19.64 14.44
N ARG A 452 13.18 20.95 14.60
CA ARG A 452 13.25 21.90 13.47
C ARG A 452 14.48 21.72 12.57
N ILE A 453 15.57 21.18 13.10
CA ILE A 453 16.78 20.90 12.31
C ILE A 453 16.61 19.59 11.52
N GLY A 454 15.94 18.60 12.10
CA GLY A 454 15.68 17.30 11.47
C GLY A 454 15.88 16.14 12.42
#